data_AF-A0A7Y3D145-F1
#
_entry.id   AF-A0A7Y3D145-F1
#
_cell.length_a   1.000
_cell.length_b   1.000
_cell.length_c   1.000
_cell.angle_alpha   90.00
_cell.angle_beta   90.00
_cell.angle_gamma   90.00
#
_symmetry.space_group_name_H-M   'P 1'
#
loop_
_entity.id
_entity.type
_entity.pdbx_description
1 polymer ?
#
loop_
_entity_poly.entity_id
_entity_poly.type
_entity_poly.pdbx_seq_one_letter_code
_entity_poly.pdbx_strand_id
1 'polypeptide(L)'
;MKRKILATLAIMVSLSTLAQTTFNKTQTITLATGNVPVEGDAPYPIASADIDADGFIDLVVGTDLGGAIFWYKNDGTGSFSVQPTVTTALPRVSDIVLIDINGDTALDIVASSFTDNKVV
;
A
#
# COMPACT_ATOMS: atom_id res chain seq x y z
N MET A 1 -28.52 -32.21 32.90
CA MET A 1 -27.58 -31.06 32.96
C MET A 1 -26.34 -31.16 32.06
N LYS A 2 -26.05 -32.25 31.33
CA LYS A 2 -24.75 -32.43 30.65
C LYS A 2 -24.63 -31.94 29.19
N ARG A 3 -25.71 -31.44 28.55
CA ARG A 3 -25.67 -31.00 27.14
C ARG A 3 -25.44 -29.50 26.93
N LYS A 4 -25.56 -28.67 27.97
CA LYS A 4 -25.36 -27.22 27.86
C LYS A 4 -23.91 -26.75 28.11
N ILE A 5 -23.06 -27.59 28.71
CA ILE A 5 -21.67 -27.23 29.03
C ILE A 5 -20.74 -27.42 27.80
N LEU A 6 -21.10 -28.29 26.85
CA LEU A 6 -20.28 -28.55 25.67
C LEU A 6 -20.39 -27.45 24.60
N ALA A 7 -21.51 -26.71 24.56
CA ALA A 7 -21.69 -25.58 23.65
C ALA A 7 -20.88 -24.34 24.09
N THR A 8 -20.69 -24.12 25.39
CA THR A 8 -19.92 -22.98 25.90
C THR A 8 -18.41 -23.16 25.76
N LEU A 9 -17.91 -24.41 25.72
CA LEU A 9 -16.48 -24.70 25.59
C LEU A 9 -15.98 -24.56 24.13
N ALA A 10 -16.88 -24.72 23.14
CA ALA A 10 -16.53 -24.55 21.72
C ALA A 10 -16.39 -23.08 21.30
N ILE A 11 -17.02 -22.15 22.03
CA ILE A 11 -16.99 -20.71 21.69
C ILE A 11 -15.71 -20.03 22.23
N MET A 12 -15.00 -20.65 23.18
CA MET A 12 -13.74 -20.11 23.72
C MET A 12 -12.49 -20.45 22.89
N VAL A 13 -12.62 -21.26 21.82
CA VAL A 13 -11.46 -21.71 21.00
C VAL A 13 -11.31 -20.93 19.69
N SER A 14 -12.25 -20.06 19.30
CA SER A 14 -12.19 -19.40 17.98
C SER A 14 -11.78 -17.93 18.00
N LEU A 15 -11.26 -17.39 19.10
CA LEU A 15 -10.73 -16.02 19.14
C LEU A 15 -9.27 -15.99 19.59
N SER A 16 -8.42 -16.79 18.94
CA SER A 16 -6.99 -16.48 18.95
C SER A 16 -6.77 -15.30 18.00
N THR A 17 -6.98 -14.08 18.48
CA THR A 17 -6.37 -12.88 17.89
C THR A 17 -4.86 -12.99 18.13
N LEU A 18 -4.20 -13.83 17.34
CA LEU A 18 -2.75 -13.87 17.30
C LEU A 18 -2.33 -12.60 16.57
N ALA A 19 -1.99 -11.57 17.34
CA ALA A 19 -1.15 -10.51 16.80
C ALA A 19 0.07 -11.19 16.16
N GLN A 20 0.44 -10.77 14.95
CA GLN A 20 1.61 -11.31 14.28
C GLN A 20 2.85 -11.01 15.14
N THR A 21 3.43 -12.03 15.77
CA THR A 21 4.63 -11.90 16.61
C THR A 21 5.92 -12.20 15.85
N THR A 22 5.80 -12.66 14.60
CA THR A 22 6.92 -13.01 13.73
C THR A 22 6.80 -12.30 12.40
N PHE A 23 7.84 -11.54 12.04
CA PHE A 23 7.94 -10.88 10.75
C PHE A 23 8.75 -11.76 9.80
N ASN A 24 8.30 -11.86 8.55
CA ASN A 24 9.08 -12.48 7.49
C ASN A 24 10.35 -11.66 7.25
N LYS A 25 11.32 -12.27 6.56
CA LYS A 25 12.53 -11.58 6.11
C LYS A 25 12.15 -10.32 5.33
N THR A 26 12.82 -9.20 5.60
CA THR A 26 12.66 -7.95 4.85
C THR A 26 12.84 -8.20 3.36
N GLN A 27 11.89 -7.71 2.56
CA GLN A 27 11.99 -7.66 1.11
C GLN A 27 12.38 -6.24 0.71
N THR A 28 13.35 -6.11 -0.19
CA THR A 28 13.69 -4.82 -0.82
C THR A 28 12.90 -4.69 -2.11
N ILE A 29 12.09 -3.63 -2.22
CA ILE A 29 11.42 -3.25 -3.46
C ILE A 29 12.26 -2.12 -4.08
N THR A 30 12.80 -2.37 -5.29
CA THR A 30 13.56 -1.36 -6.02
C THR A 30 12.61 -0.57 -6.92
N LEU A 31 12.71 0.76 -6.91
CA LEU A 31 11.92 1.59 -7.81
C LEU A 31 12.31 1.32 -9.26
N ALA A 32 11.34 1.04 -10.12
CA ALA A 32 11.58 0.78 -11.54
C ALA A 32 10.48 1.36 -12.43
N THR A 33 10.84 2.18 -13.41
CA THR A 33 9.99 2.47 -14.58
C THR A 33 10.34 1.47 -15.67
N GLY A 34 9.58 0.38 -15.79
CA GLY A 34 9.82 -0.66 -16.80
C GLY A 34 11.23 -1.24 -16.76
N ASN A 35 11.51 -2.21 -15.88
CA ASN A 35 12.80 -2.93 -15.76
C ASN A 35 14.08 -2.09 -15.62
N VAL A 36 14.02 -0.76 -15.62
CA VAL A 36 15.15 0.16 -15.42
C VAL A 36 15.08 0.71 -13.99
N PRO A 37 16.08 0.44 -13.14
CA PRO A 37 16.19 1.05 -11.83
C PRO A 37 16.24 2.58 -11.98
N VAL A 38 15.35 3.30 -11.28
CA VAL A 38 15.38 4.77 -11.28
C VAL A 38 16.35 5.22 -10.19
N GLU A 39 17.64 5.25 -10.53
CA GLU A 39 18.66 5.76 -9.63
C GLU A 39 18.43 7.26 -9.36
N GLY A 40 18.49 7.65 -8.08
CA GLY A 40 18.40 9.05 -7.68
C GLY A 40 17.00 9.56 -7.32
N ASP A 41 15.95 8.74 -7.42
CA ASP A 41 14.57 9.19 -7.19
C ASP A 41 14.26 9.55 -5.73
N ALA A 42 14.94 8.95 -4.75
CA ALA A 42 14.73 9.17 -3.32
C ALA A 42 13.26 8.91 -2.88
N PRO A 43 12.84 7.63 -2.72
CA PRO A 43 11.50 7.31 -2.19
C PRO A 43 11.30 8.00 -0.84
N TYR A 44 10.16 8.68 -0.69
CA TYR A 44 9.91 9.53 0.48
C TYR A 44 8.55 9.23 1.14
N PRO A 45 7.39 9.71 0.64
CA PRO A 45 6.11 9.29 1.21
C PRO A 45 5.69 7.92 0.65
N ILE A 46 4.98 7.15 1.48
CA ILE A 46 4.37 5.89 1.10
C ILE A 46 2.97 5.79 1.69
N ALA A 47 2.04 5.24 0.92
CA ALA A 47 0.70 4.87 1.37
C ALA A 47 0.40 3.41 0.97
N SER A 48 -0.57 2.79 1.66
CA SER A 48 -0.95 1.40 1.41
C SER A 48 -2.45 1.21 1.52
N ALA A 49 -3.06 0.52 0.55
CA ALA A 49 -4.46 0.12 0.55
C ALA A 49 -4.68 -1.02 -0.46
N ASP A 50 -5.86 -1.63 -0.47
CA ASP A 50 -6.31 -2.51 -1.56
C ASP A 50 -6.85 -1.62 -2.70
N ILE A 51 -5.99 -1.30 -3.67
CA ILE A 51 -6.26 -0.24 -4.67
C ILE A 51 -7.10 -0.78 -5.83
N ASP A 52 -6.94 -2.05 -6.18
CA ASP A 52 -7.68 -2.69 -7.27
C ASP A 52 -8.75 -3.70 -6.81
N ALA A 53 -9.05 -3.70 -5.51
CA ALA A 53 -10.12 -4.48 -4.88
C ALA A 53 -9.95 -5.99 -5.05
N ASP A 54 -8.71 -6.48 -5.09
CA ASP A 54 -8.39 -7.91 -5.18
C ASP A 54 -8.19 -8.58 -3.81
N GLY A 55 -8.25 -7.81 -2.74
CA GLY A 55 -8.11 -8.26 -1.35
C GLY A 55 -6.68 -8.25 -0.83
N PHE A 56 -5.72 -7.80 -1.63
CA PHE A 56 -4.32 -7.67 -1.23
C PHE A 56 -3.90 -6.21 -1.09
N ILE A 57 -3.14 -5.92 -0.03
CA ILE A 57 -2.67 -4.55 0.21
C ILE A 57 -1.50 -4.23 -0.74
N ASP A 58 -1.70 -3.20 -1.54
CA ASP A 58 -0.75 -2.57 -2.44
C ASP A 58 0.03 -1.44 -1.77
N LEU A 59 1.03 -0.90 -2.48
CA LEU A 59 1.81 0.25 -2.06
C LEU A 59 1.80 1.35 -3.11
N VAL A 60 1.69 2.61 -2.68
CA VAL A 60 1.95 3.79 -3.50
C VAL A 60 3.14 4.54 -2.92
N VAL A 61 4.16 4.80 -3.73
CA VAL A 61 5.41 5.43 -3.30
C VAL A 61 5.63 6.70 -4.11
N GLY A 62 5.77 7.83 -3.41
CA GLY A 62 6.20 9.09 -4.00
C GLY A 62 7.71 9.26 -3.88
N THR A 63 8.28 10.08 -4.75
CA THR A 63 9.71 10.33 -4.78
C THR A 63 10.03 11.81 -4.62
N ASP A 64 11.06 12.13 -3.82
CA ASP A 64 11.46 13.52 -3.59
C ASP A 64 12.13 14.09 -4.85
N LEU A 65 13.24 13.50 -5.25
CA LEU A 65 14.07 13.99 -6.36
C LEU A 65 13.55 13.56 -7.73
N GLY A 66 12.91 12.39 -7.81
CA GLY A 66 12.31 11.88 -9.05
C GLY A 66 11.02 12.56 -9.46
N GLY A 67 10.32 13.17 -8.50
CA GLY A 67 9.02 13.80 -8.72
C GLY A 67 7.97 12.84 -9.28
N ALA A 68 8.08 11.57 -8.94
CA ALA A 68 7.25 10.50 -9.47
C ALA A 68 6.40 9.84 -8.39
N ILE A 69 5.26 9.30 -8.81
CA ILE A 69 4.41 8.42 -7.99
C ILE A 69 4.32 7.06 -8.69
N PHE A 70 4.67 6.03 -7.93
CA PHE A 70 4.63 4.63 -8.36
C PHE A 70 3.56 3.87 -7.59
N TRP A 71 2.81 3.02 -8.29
CA TRP A 71 1.94 2.03 -7.67
C TRP A 71 2.57 0.64 -7.82
N TYR A 72 2.75 -0.05 -6.70
CA TYR A 72 3.22 -1.42 -6.62
C TYR A 72 2.06 -2.33 -6.21
N LYS A 73 1.59 -3.13 -7.17
CA LYS A 73 0.57 -4.14 -6.94
C LYS A 73 1.15 -5.36 -6.25
N ASN A 74 0.51 -5.81 -5.18
CA ASN A 74 0.80 -7.05 -4.48
C ASN A 74 0.00 -8.20 -5.08
N ASP A 75 0.66 -9.34 -5.35
CA ASP A 75 -0.01 -10.55 -5.86
C ASP A 75 -0.59 -11.46 -4.75
N GLY A 76 -0.60 -10.99 -3.51
CA GLY A 76 -1.03 -11.74 -2.33
C GLY A 76 0.02 -12.69 -1.76
N THR A 77 1.16 -12.86 -2.42
CA THR A 77 2.31 -13.64 -1.92
C THR A 77 3.36 -12.75 -1.26
N GLY A 78 3.14 -11.44 -1.24
CA GLY A 78 4.14 -10.44 -0.88
C GLY A 78 5.14 -10.17 -2.01
N SER A 79 4.80 -10.52 -3.26
CA SER A 79 5.57 -10.11 -4.43
C SER A 79 4.92 -8.89 -5.06
N PHE A 80 5.72 -7.85 -5.29
CA PHE A 80 5.24 -6.57 -5.79
C PHE A 80 5.65 -6.35 -7.24
N SER A 81 4.69 -5.91 -8.06
CA SER A 81 4.91 -5.54 -9.46
C SER A 81 4.57 -4.07 -9.67
N VAL A 82 5.45 -3.34 -10.35
CA VAL A 82 5.20 -1.93 -10.67
C VAL A 82 4.09 -1.84 -11.73
N GLN A 83 3.07 -1.07 -11.44
CA GLN A 83 2.01 -0.69 -12.38
C GLN A 83 2.46 0.51 -13.22
N PRO A 84 1.76 0.85 -14.32
CA PRO A 84 2.06 2.06 -15.08
C PRO A 84 2.22 3.27 -14.16
N THR A 85 3.26 4.06 -14.40
CA THR A 85 3.58 5.22 -13.56
C THR A 85 2.39 6.17 -13.49
N VAL A 86 2.01 6.55 -12.26
CA VAL A 86 0.88 7.45 -12.02
C VAL A 86 1.20 8.84 -12.54
N THR A 87 2.38 9.35 -12.16
CA THR A 87 2.92 10.62 -12.67
C THR A 87 4.43 10.65 -12.51
N THR A 88 5.11 11.44 -13.34
CA THR A 88 6.54 11.80 -13.23
C THR A 88 6.73 13.32 -13.15
N ALA A 89 5.64 14.07 -12.92
CA ALA A 89 5.61 15.52 -13.02
C ALA A 89 5.18 16.19 -11.71
N LEU A 90 5.54 15.59 -10.57
CA LEU A 90 5.18 16.07 -9.24
C LEU A 90 6.44 16.18 -8.35
N PRO A 91 7.28 17.21 -8.54
CA PRO A 91 8.56 17.34 -7.86
C PRO A 91 8.40 17.40 -6.33
N ARG A 92 9.24 16.70 -5.58
CA ARG A 92 9.21 16.68 -4.11
C ARG A 92 7.84 16.32 -3.56
N VAL A 93 7.38 15.10 -3.86
CA VAL A 93 6.14 14.58 -3.30
C VAL A 93 6.27 14.55 -1.77
N SER A 94 5.44 15.32 -1.05
CA SER A 94 5.55 15.48 0.40
C SER A 94 4.62 14.58 1.19
N ASP A 95 3.46 14.22 0.62
CA ASP A 95 2.48 13.35 1.27
C ASP A 95 1.60 12.67 0.22
N ILE A 96 1.06 11.49 0.57
CA ILE A 96 0.15 10.69 -0.26
C ILE A 96 -0.98 10.15 0.60
N VAL A 97 -2.22 10.33 0.14
CA VAL A 97 -3.43 9.76 0.74
C VAL A 97 -4.19 8.97 -0.32
N LEU A 98 -4.71 7.81 0.11
CA LEU A 98 -5.60 6.98 -0.70
C LEU A 98 -7.02 7.10 -0.17
N ILE A 99 -7.94 7.55 -1.02
CA ILE A 99 -9.33 7.80 -0.63
C ILE A 99 -10.23 7.75 -1.86
N ASP A 100 -11.43 7.20 -1.73
CA ASP A 100 -12.51 7.39 -2.71
C ASP A 100 -13.05 8.82 -2.56
N ILE A 101 -12.56 9.77 -3.37
CA ILE A 101 -12.95 11.18 -3.25
C ILE A 101 -14.26 11.48 -3.97
N ASN A 102 -14.62 10.62 -4.93
CA ASN A 102 -15.71 10.88 -5.88
C ASN A 102 -16.96 10.03 -5.59
N GLY A 103 -16.87 9.03 -4.71
CA GLY A 103 -17.94 8.12 -4.30
C GLY A 103 -18.19 6.94 -5.22
N ASP A 104 -17.24 6.57 -6.08
CA ASP A 104 -17.37 5.47 -7.06
C ASP A 104 -16.83 4.13 -6.58
N THR A 105 -16.39 4.06 -5.32
CA THR A 105 -15.78 2.90 -4.65
C THR A 105 -14.37 2.52 -5.09
N ALA A 106 -13.80 3.19 -6.10
CA ALA A 106 -12.39 3.06 -6.42
C ALA A 106 -11.57 4.06 -5.59
N LEU A 107 -10.38 3.65 -5.14
CA LEU A 107 -9.49 4.56 -4.42
C LEU A 107 -8.77 5.49 -5.40
N ASP A 108 -8.86 6.79 -5.14
CA ASP A 108 -8.04 7.80 -5.78
C ASP A 108 -6.72 7.98 -5.04
N ILE A 109 -5.68 8.39 -5.77
CA ILE A 109 -4.39 8.78 -5.22
C ILE A 109 -4.35 10.31 -5.17
N VAL A 110 -4.34 10.87 -3.96
CA VAL A 110 -4.18 12.31 -3.73
C VAL A 110 -2.78 12.56 -3.19
N ALA A 111 -2.06 13.51 -3.78
CA ALA A 111 -0.69 13.80 -3.40
C ALA A 111 -0.41 15.29 -3.30
N SER A 112 0.50 15.67 -2.41
CA SER A 112 1.01 17.03 -2.30
C SER A 112 2.44 17.13 -2.84
N SER A 113 2.74 18.22 -3.53
CA SER A 113 4.10 18.60 -3.90
C SER A 113 4.53 19.83 -3.13
N PHE A 114 5.67 19.70 -2.44
CA PHE A 114 6.24 20.82 -1.73
C PHE A 114 6.79 21.90 -2.70
N THR A 115 7.39 21.47 -3.82
CA THR A 115 8.14 22.39 -4.69
C THR A 115 7.22 23.23 -5.57
N ASP A 116 6.15 22.65 -6.11
CA ASP A 116 5.25 23.37 -7.02
C ASP A 116 4.01 23.94 -6.33
N ASN A 117 3.87 23.73 -5.02
CA ASN A 117 2.75 24.16 -4.17
C ASN A 117 1.38 23.63 -4.67
N LYS A 118 1.33 22.38 -5.14
CA LYS A 118 0.09 21.75 -5.60
C LYS A 118 -0.34 20.59 -4.72
N VAL A 119 -1.64 20.36 -4.80
CA VAL A 119 -2.27 19.06 -4.52
C VAL A 119 -2.79 18.54 -5.85
N VAL A 120 -2.50 17.28 -6.16
CA VAL A 120 -2.98 16.57 -7.35
C VAL A 120 -3.82 15.38 -6.94
#